data_AF-A0AA40Y9T0-F1
#
_entry.id   AF-A0AA40Y9T0-F1
#
_cell.length_a   1.000
_cell.length_b   1.000
_cell.length_c   1.000
_cell.angle_alpha   90.00
_cell.angle_beta   90.00
_cell.angle_gamma   90.00
#
_symmetry.space_group_name_H-M   'P 1'
#
loop_
_entity.id
_entity.type
_entity.pdbx_description
1 polymer ?
#
loop_
_entity_poly.entity_id
_entity_poly.type
_entity_poly.pdbx_seq_one_letter_code
_entity_poly.pdbx_strand_id
1 'polypeptide(L)'
;MGQADGWRAPSTVISLAAAVISLAALVLSIIALVPAFDSAETAKTESERRGLLEVTAVSARFTDKLDGVEKTTDSEKKVTGLSGPAVDISVRNRGSGSAIITKVTVNVARSESLATCGGTGGDLGFAAHYAVEIPLSKKPPFTKATTEDVRFDVKSGENDRFSLTIGPDAEETGMSPWIGVVTIRLHDADGSDLDIGPLALVSSGDDEHFYPSGFSWKISPASSSCMPKNARTVEEVMQIPGITASKEFAALHRALRPYR
;
A
#
# COMPACT_ATOMS: atom_id res chain seq x y z
N MET A 1 -48.65 16.74 -95.77
CA MET A 1 -48.76 17.56 -94.54
C MET A 1 -48.37 16.64 -93.40
N GLY A 2 -47.25 16.77 -92.70
CA GLY A 2 -46.43 17.94 -92.42
C GLY A 2 -46.07 17.88 -90.93
N GLN A 3 -44.98 17.17 -90.65
CA GLN A 3 -44.09 17.11 -89.48
C GLN A 3 -44.12 18.26 -88.45
N ALA A 4 -43.98 17.91 -87.15
CA ALA A 4 -43.25 18.63 -86.09
C ALA A 4 -43.19 17.71 -84.84
N ASP A 5 -42.03 17.13 -84.47
CA ASP A 5 -40.91 17.68 -83.68
C ASP A 5 -41.17 17.55 -82.17
N GLY A 6 -40.49 16.65 -81.47
CA GLY A 6 -39.17 16.90 -80.86
C GLY A 6 -39.41 16.97 -79.34
N TRP A 7 -38.70 16.25 -78.50
CA TRP A 7 -37.51 16.75 -77.80
C TRP A 7 -36.76 15.54 -77.21
N ARG A 8 -35.51 15.35 -77.64
CA ARG A 8 -34.50 14.56 -76.92
C ARG A 8 -33.60 15.54 -76.18
N ALA A 9 -33.27 15.23 -74.93
CA ALA A 9 -32.10 15.78 -74.24
C ALA A 9 -31.27 14.62 -73.65
N PRO A 10 -29.94 14.78 -73.53
CA PRO A 10 -28.97 13.68 -73.57
C PRO A 10 -28.51 13.24 -72.17
N SER A 11 -28.36 11.92 -71.96
CA SER A 11 -28.05 11.29 -70.67
C SER A 11 -26.60 10.84 -70.50
N THR A 12 -25.64 11.39 -71.24
CA THR A 12 -24.28 10.81 -71.32
C THR A 12 -23.16 11.59 -70.61
N VAL A 13 -23.42 12.73 -69.97
CA VAL A 13 -22.35 13.55 -69.32
C VAL A 13 -22.22 13.31 -67.80
N ILE A 14 -23.18 12.66 -67.15
CA ILE A 14 -23.21 12.53 -65.68
C ILE A 14 -22.34 11.36 -65.15
N SER A 15 -21.97 10.39 -65.99
CA SER A 15 -21.28 9.18 -65.52
C SER A 15 -19.78 9.33 -65.21
N LEU A 16 -19.06 10.32 -65.75
CA LEU A 16 -17.61 10.46 -65.49
C LEU A 16 -17.28 11.16 -64.17
N ALA A 17 -18.13 12.08 -63.68
CA ALA A 17 -17.87 12.80 -62.43
C ALA A 17 -18.02 11.89 -61.19
N ALA A 18 -18.94 10.92 -61.23
CA ALA A 18 -19.17 9.99 -60.11
C ALA A 18 -18.01 9.00 -59.90
N ALA A 19 -17.29 8.62 -60.95
CA ALA A 19 -16.15 7.72 -60.86
C ALA A 19 -14.92 8.37 -60.21
N VAL A 20 -14.66 9.65 -60.48
CA VAL A 20 -13.52 10.39 -59.90
C VAL A 20 -13.75 10.68 -58.41
N ILE A 21 -14.98 11.00 -58.01
CA ILE A 21 -15.34 11.23 -56.59
C ILE A 21 -15.21 9.94 -55.77
N SER A 22 -15.59 8.80 -56.34
CA SER A 22 -15.47 7.49 -55.66
C SER A 22 -14.00 7.07 -55.46
N LEU A 23 -13.12 7.39 -56.42
CA LEU A 23 -11.69 7.11 -56.29
C LEU A 23 -11.02 8.01 -55.24
N ALA A 24 -11.39 9.30 -55.19
CA ALA A 24 -10.89 10.23 -54.19
C ALA A 24 -11.34 9.86 -52.76
N ALA A 25 -12.57 9.37 -52.60
CA ALA A 25 -13.07 8.87 -51.33
C ALA A 25 -12.30 7.61 -50.87
N LEU A 26 -11.99 6.68 -51.79
CA LEU A 26 -11.21 5.48 -51.48
C LEU A 26 -9.78 5.83 -51.03
N VAL A 27 -9.13 6.78 -51.73
CA VAL A 27 -7.78 7.25 -51.37
C VAL A 27 -7.77 7.95 -50.02
N LEU A 28 -8.78 8.78 -49.71
CA LEU A 28 -8.93 9.42 -48.40
C LEU A 28 -9.19 8.41 -47.28
N SER A 29 -9.97 7.36 -47.52
CA SER A 29 -10.17 6.28 -46.54
C SER A 29 -8.89 5.51 -46.26
N ILE A 30 -8.06 5.24 -47.28
CA ILE A 30 -6.75 4.58 -47.11
C ILE A 30 -5.78 5.48 -46.34
N ILE A 31 -5.75 6.78 -46.63
CA ILE A 31 -4.89 7.75 -45.92
C ILE A 31 -5.30 7.89 -44.44
N ALA A 32 -6.59 7.79 -44.12
CA ALA A 32 -7.07 7.82 -42.73
C ALA A 32 -6.82 6.51 -41.96
N LEU A 33 -6.62 5.38 -42.66
CA LEU A 33 -6.29 4.09 -42.06
C LEU A 33 -4.81 4.01 -41.60
N VAL A 34 -3.89 4.64 -42.32
CA VAL A 34 -2.45 4.66 -41.98
C VAL A 34 -2.17 5.15 -40.55
N PRO A 35 -2.66 6.32 -40.10
CA PRO A 35 -2.42 6.78 -38.73
C PRO A 35 -3.15 5.94 -37.67
N ALA A 36 -4.24 5.26 -38.02
CA ALA A 36 -4.95 4.35 -37.13
C ALA A 36 -4.17 3.03 -36.92
N PHE A 37 -3.50 2.51 -37.95
CA PHE A 37 -2.61 1.37 -37.83
C PHE A 37 -1.35 1.71 -37.03
N ASP A 38 -0.70 2.84 -37.31
CA ASP A 38 0.45 3.31 -36.52
C ASP A 38 0.07 3.48 -35.04
N SER A 39 -1.08 4.08 -34.74
CA SER A 39 -1.54 4.25 -33.35
C SER A 39 -1.86 2.91 -32.68
N ALA A 40 -2.46 1.96 -33.40
CA ALA A 40 -2.77 0.63 -32.87
C ALA A 40 -1.51 -0.21 -32.64
N GLU A 41 -0.51 -0.10 -33.52
CA GLU A 41 0.76 -0.82 -33.40
C GLU A 41 1.64 -0.21 -32.29
N THR A 42 1.65 1.13 -32.18
CA THR A 42 2.31 1.84 -31.07
C THR A 42 1.66 1.46 -29.73
N ALA A 43 0.32 1.48 -29.63
CA ALA A 43 -0.40 1.06 -28.43
C ALA A 43 -0.20 -0.43 -28.09
N LYS A 44 0.03 -1.28 -29.10
CA LYS A 44 0.37 -2.70 -28.90
C LYS A 44 1.78 -2.86 -28.35
N THR A 45 2.77 -2.13 -28.88
CA THR A 45 4.15 -2.12 -28.34
C THR A 45 4.29 -1.46 -26.96
N GLU A 46 3.43 -0.48 -26.65
CA GLU A 46 3.41 0.18 -25.35
C GLU A 46 2.69 -0.70 -24.30
N SER A 47 1.61 -1.38 -24.69
CA SER A 47 0.96 -2.43 -23.90
C SER A 47 1.84 -3.66 -23.65
N GLU A 48 2.87 -3.90 -24.48
CA GLU A 48 3.86 -4.96 -24.28
C GLU A 48 4.99 -4.56 -23.32
N ARG A 49 5.11 -3.28 -22.93
CA ARG A 49 6.07 -2.77 -21.94
C ARG A 49 5.39 -2.49 -20.61
N ARG A 50 4.87 -3.53 -19.96
CA ARG A 50 4.29 -3.42 -18.61
C ARG A 50 5.32 -3.76 -17.54
N GLY A 51 5.17 -3.11 -16.39
CA GLY A 51 5.80 -3.55 -15.16
C GLY A 51 5.24 -4.90 -14.72
N LEU A 52 6.05 -5.71 -14.06
CA LEU A 52 5.58 -6.91 -13.37
C LEU A 52 6.35 -7.03 -12.06
N LEU A 53 5.76 -6.51 -10.99
CA LEU A 53 6.37 -6.53 -9.67
C LEU A 53 6.22 -7.90 -9.01
N GLU A 54 7.32 -8.39 -8.46
CA GLU A 54 7.38 -9.57 -7.60
C GLU A 54 8.04 -9.18 -6.28
N VAL A 55 7.47 -9.65 -5.17
CA VAL A 55 8.08 -9.46 -3.84
C VAL A 55 9.25 -10.43 -3.69
N THR A 56 10.46 -9.91 -3.46
CA THR A 56 11.65 -10.75 -3.27
C THR A 56 11.99 -10.96 -1.80
N ALA A 57 11.69 -9.98 -0.94
CA ALA A 57 11.88 -10.09 0.50
C ALA A 57 10.96 -9.14 1.25
N VAL A 58 10.53 -9.57 2.44
CA VAL A 58 9.77 -8.74 3.38
C VAL A 58 10.32 -8.97 4.77
N SER A 59 10.57 -7.90 5.51
CA SER A 59 10.92 -7.98 6.92
C SER A 59 10.28 -6.86 7.72
N ALA A 60 9.67 -7.20 8.85
CA ALA A 60 9.16 -6.23 9.81
C ALA A 60 10.13 -6.11 11.01
N ARG A 61 10.42 -4.88 11.42
CA ARG A 61 11.33 -4.54 12.53
C ARG A 61 10.98 -3.20 13.15
N PHE A 62 11.63 -2.86 14.25
CA PHE A 62 11.62 -1.50 14.75
C PHE A 62 12.58 -0.62 13.96
N THR A 63 12.17 0.63 13.77
CA THR A 63 13.03 1.74 13.35
C THR A 63 13.07 2.75 14.47
N ASP A 64 14.23 3.35 14.69
CA ASP A 64 14.53 4.40 15.69
C ASP A 64 14.60 5.78 15.02
N LYS A 65 13.81 5.96 13.96
CA LYS A 65 13.85 7.13 13.06
C LYS A 65 12.48 7.77 12.90
N LEU A 66 11.54 7.48 13.79
CA LEU A 66 10.23 8.10 13.74
C LEU A 66 10.31 9.51 14.33
N ASP A 67 9.60 10.42 13.69
CA ASP A 67 9.27 11.71 14.25
C ASP A 67 7.96 11.58 15.04
N GLY A 68 7.75 12.50 15.97
CA GLY A 68 6.53 12.50 16.77
C GLY A 68 6.46 13.67 17.72
N VAL A 69 5.61 13.52 18.72
CA VAL A 69 5.35 14.54 19.72
C VAL A 69 5.44 13.95 21.12
N GLU A 70 6.12 14.68 21.99
CA GLU A 70 6.13 14.49 23.44
C GLU A 70 5.04 15.40 24.01
N LYS A 71 3.98 14.80 24.55
CA LYS A 71 2.85 15.49 25.16
C LYS A 71 3.00 15.45 26.68
N THR A 72 2.84 16.61 27.28
CA THR A 72 2.68 16.82 28.72
C THR A 72 1.34 17.52 28.96
N THR A 73 0.88 17.60 30.21
CA THR A 73 -0.36 18.32 30.56
C THR A 73 -0.40 19.75 30.02
N ASP A 74 0.74 20.44 29.96
CA ASP A 74 0.81 21.86 29.65
C ASP A 74 1.50 22.18 28.31
N SER A 75 2.07 21.18 27.62
CA SER A 75 2.84 21.44 26.40
C SER A 75 2.97 20.22 25.47
N GLU A 76 3.14 20.51 24.18
CA GLU A 76 3.50 19.56 23.15
C GLU A 76 4.82 19.96 22.51
N LYS A 77 5.75 19.01 22.41
CA LYS A 77 7.08 19.25 21.84
C LYS A 77 7.38 18.22 20.76
N LYS A 78 7.84 18.69 19.61
CA LYS A 78 8.33 17.80 18.55
C LYS A 78 9.58 17.06 18.99
N VAL A 79 9.59 15.75 18.77
CA VAL A 79 10.71 14.86 19.07
C VAL A 79 11.02 14.01 17.84
N THR A 80 12.26 13.54 17.78
CA THR A 80 12.77 12.68 16.70
C THR A 80 13.48 11.49 17.34
N GLY A 81 13.68 10.42 16.57
CA GLY A 81 14.34 9.22 17.07
C GLY A 81 13.42 8.30 17.88
N LEU A 82 12.10 8.45 17.71
CA LEU A 82 11.14 7.55 18.32
C LEU A 82 11.24 6.16 17.66
N SER A 83 10.99 5.15 18.49
CA SER A 83 11.02 3.75 18.07
C SER A 83 9.63 3.26 17.69
N GLY A 84 9.50 2.56 16.57
CA GLY A 84 8.24 1.92 16.21
C GLY A 84 8.32 1.00 15.01
N PRO A 85 7.22 0.30 14.68
CA PRO A 85 7.15 -0.67 13.60
C PRO A 85 7.39 -0.07 12.21
N ALA A 86 8.29 -0.72 11.47
CA ALA A 86 8.57 -0.49 10.06
C ALA A 86 8.62 -1.82 9.31
N VAL A 87 8.13 -1.80 8.06
CA VAL A 87 8.17 -2.93 7.14
C VAL A 87 9.08 -2.57 5.98
N ASP A 88 10.18 -3.30 5.85
CA ASP A 88 11.05 -3.24 4.69
C ASP A 88 10.54 -4.21 3.63
N ILE A 89 10.31 -3.70 2.42
CA ILE A 89 9.81 -4.46 1.27
C ILE A 89 10.84 -4.35 0.17
N SER A 90 11.31 -5.49 -0.32
CA SER A 90 12.15 -5.57 -1.52
C SER A 90 11.32 -6.16 -2.66
N VAL A 91 11.33 -5.49 -3.80
CA VAL A 91 10.60 -5.89 -5.01
C VAL A 91 11.55 -6.01 -6.18
N ARG A 92 11.16 -6.83 -7.15
CA ARG A 92 11.82 -6.97 -8.44
C ARG A 92 10.81 -6.71 -9.53
N ASN A 93 11.19 -5.91 -10.53
CA ASN A 93 10.41 -5.79 -11.75
C ASN A 93 10.91 -6.79 -12.79
N ARG A 94 10.09 -7.79 -13.10
CA ARG A 94 10.36 -8.81 -14.14
C ARG A 94 9.72 -8.47 -15.48
N GLY A 95 8.98 -7.38 -15.53
CA GLY A 95 8.35 -6.86 -16.73
C GLY A 95 9.37 -6.23 -17.68
N SER A 96 8.96 -6.03 -18.91
CA SER A 96 9.72 -5.36 -19.97
C SER A 96 9.66 -3.84 -19.88
N GLY A 97 8.69 -3.27 -19.13
CA GLY A 97 8.56 -1.83 -18.86
C GLY A 97 8.80 -1.48 -17.38
N SER A 98 8.82 -0.19 -17.04
CA SER A 98 8.87 0.28 -15.65
C SER A 98 7.57 -0.06 -14.91
N ALA A 99 7.70 -0.40 -13.63
CA ALA A 99 6.58 -0.56 -12.70
C ALA A 99 6.55 0.66 -11.78
N ILE A 100 5.40 1.34 -11.68
CA ILE A 100 5.29 2.59 -10.93
C ILE A 100 4.25 2.40 -9.84
N ILE A 101 4.70 2.19 -8.61
CA ILE A 101 3.80 2.16 -7.46
C ILE A 101 3.32 3.59 -7.22
N THR A 102 2.00 3.77 -7.29
CA THR A 102 1.32 5.07 -7.14
C THR A 102 0.59 5.23 -5.81
N LYS A 103 0.26 4.09 -5.19
CA LYS A 103 -0.50 4.07 -3.95
C LYS A 103 -0.17 2.82 -3.14
N VAL A 104 -0.17 2.98 -1.82
CA VAL A 104 -0.08 1.85 -0.89
C VAL A 104 -1.33 1.85 -0.02
N THR A 105 -1.98 0.68 0.07
CA THR A 105 -3.07 0.46 1.02
C THR A 105 -2.71 -0.63 2.00
N VAL A 106 -3.21 -0.50 3.22
CA VAL A 106 -2.97 -1.42 4.32
C VAL A 106 -4.32 -1.95 4.77
N ASN A 107 -4.53 -3.24 4.59
CA ASN A 107 -5.69 -3.98 5.08
C ASN A 107 -5.41 -4.45 6.50
N VAL A 108 -6.13 -3.90 7.46
CA VAL A 108 -6.00 -4.18 8.89
C VAL A 108 -6.98 -5.27 9.27
N ALA A 109 -6.47 -6.44 9.66
CA ALA A 109 -7.26 -7.57 10.14
C ALA A 109 -7.42 -7.57 11.66
N ARG A 110 -6.43 -7.03 12.39
CA ARG A 110 -6.43 -6.87 13.85
C ARG A 110 -5.74 -5.56 14.20
N SER A 111 -6.27 -4.84 15.19
CA SER A 111 -5.70 -3.62 15.76
C SER A 111 -6.24 -3.50 17.18
N GLU A 112 -5.37 -3.65 18.17
CA GLU A 112 -5.76 -3.52 19.57
C GLU A 112 -4.56 -3.20 20.46
N SER A 113 -4.82 -2.49 21.57
CA SER A 113 -3.84 -2.28 22.62
C SER A 113 -3.81 -3.46 23.59
N LEU A 114 -2.62 -3.90 23.95
CA LEU A 114 -2.40 -4.83 25.05
C LEU A 114 -2.72 -4.14 26.38
N ALA A 115 -3.14 -4.91 27.37
CA ALA A 115 -3.39 -4.37 28.70
C ALA A 115 -2.06 -4.02 29.38
N THR A 116 -1.98 -2.82 29.97
CA THR A 116 -0.89 -2.45 30.87
C THR A 116 -1.17 -3.09 32.23
N CYS A 117 -0.28 -3.97 32.68
CA CYS A 117 -0.49 -4.71 33.92
C CYS A 117 0.01 -3.97 35.17
N GLY A 118 0.60 -2.78 34.98
CA GLY A 118 0.94 -1.85 36.05
C GLY A 118 0.13 -0.57 36.05
N GLY A 119 0.21 0.16 37.16
CA GLY A 119 -0.33 1.50 37.24
C GLY A 119 0.46 2.40 36.29
N THR A 120 -0.13 2.74 35.16
CA THR A 120 0.39 3.77 34.27
C THR A 120 0.14 5.12 34.93
N GLY A 121 1.17 5.69 35.55
CA GLY A 121 1.13 7.01 36.17
C GLY A 121 2.21 7.89 35.54
N GLY A 122 1.79 8.87 34.76
CA GLY A 122 2.68 9.86 34.17
C GLY A 122 1.92 10.78 33.21
N ASP A 123 2.19 12.07 33.29
CA ASP A 123 1.64 13.08 32.37
C ASP A 123 2.37 13.09 31.02
N LEU A 124 3.44 12.28 30.88
CA LEU A 124 4.30 12.23 29.72
C LEU A 124 3.88 11.10 28.78
N GLY A 125 3.49 11.46 27.56
CA GLY A 125 3.21 10.51 26.48
C GLY A 125 3.96 10.89 25.21
N PHE A 126 4.56 9.92 24.54
CA PHE A 126 5.12 10.04 23.21
C PHE A 126 4.15 9.48 22.18
N ALA A 127 3.95 10.22 21.10
CA ALA A 127 3.14 9.78 19.98
C ALA A 127 3.96 9.87 18.70
N ALA A 128 4.28 8.71 18.13
CA ALA A 128 5.04 8.62 16.89
C ALA A 128 4.12 8.77 15.67
N HIS A 129 4.59 9.50 14.65
CA HIS A 129 3.90 9.62 13.36
C HIS A 129 4.35 8.51 12.41
N TYR A 130 3.37 7.84 11.82
CA TYR A 130 3.59 6.74 10.88
C TYR A 130 3.13 7.14 9.48
N ALA A 131 3.76 6.59 8.45
CA ALA A 131 3.31 6.77 7.06
C ALA A 131 1.89 6.20 6.86
N VAL A 132 1.53 5.18 7.66
CA VAL A 132 0.17 4.66 7.77
C VAL A 132 -0.23 4.60 9.24
N GLU A 133 -1.03 5.58 9.67
CA GLU A 133 -1.63 5.67 11.00
C GLU A 133 -2.93 4.88 11.08
N ILE A 134 -2.96 3.90 11.99
CA ILE A 134 -4.07 2.97 12.20
C ILE A 134 -4.95 3.47 13.35
N PRO A 135 -6.18 3.95 13.08
CA PRO A 135 -7.09 4.37 14.14
C PRO A 135 -7.50 3.16 14.99
N LEU A 136 -7.44 3.32 16.30
CA LEU A 136 -7.92 2.36 17.31
C LEU A 136 -9.45 2.47 17.50
N SER A 137 -10.03 3.62 17.19
CA SER A 137 -11.47 3.88 17.21
C SER A 137 -12.25 3.07 16.16
N LYS A 138 -11.57 2.60 15.10
CA LYS A 138 -12.18 1.82 14.03
C LYS A 138 -12.02 0.33 14.27
N LYS A 139 -13.15 -0.40 14.28
CA LYS A 139 -13.14 -1.87 14.44
C LYS A 139 -12.65 -2.58 13.17
N PRO A 140 -11.63 -3.45 13.24
CA PRO A 140 -11.23 -4.32 12.12
C PRO A 140 -12.35 -5.29 11.66
N PRO A 141 -12.37 -5.71 10.38
CA PRO A 141 -11.40 -5.38 9.35
C PRO A 141 -11.66 -4.04 8.67
N PHE A 142 -10.60 -3.34 8.26
CA PHE A 142 -10.70 -2.13 7.44
C PHE A 142 -9.44 -1.86 6.62
N THR A 143 -9.54 -0.96 5.63
CA THR A 143 -8.41 -0.51 4.81
C THR A 143 -8.04 0.93 5.15
N LYS A 144 -6.74 1.24 5.18
CA LYS A 144 -6.17 2.59 5.30
C LYS A 144 -5.15 2.79 4.17
N ALA A 145 -5.19 3.93 3.50
CA ALA A 145 -4.17 4.29 2.51
C ALA A 145 -3.06 5.13 3.17
N THR A 146 -1.90 5.21 2.53
CA THR A 146 -0.91 6.25 2.84
C THR A 146 -1.56 7.64 2.71
N THR A 147 -1.12 8.57 3.55
CA THR A 147 -1.61 9.96 3.53
C THR A 147 -1.10 10.74 2.31
N GLU A 148 0.10 10.41 1.84
CA GLU A 148 0.72 11.02 0.66
C GLU A 148 0.71 10.07 -0.54
N ASP A 149 0.67 10.64 -1.74
CA ASP A 149 0.86 9.91 -2.98
C ASP A 149 2.28 9.34 -3.01
N VAL A 150 2.40 8.03 -3.11
CA VAL A 150 3.68 7.35 -3.22
C VAL A 150 4.02 7.26 -4.70
N ARG A 151 5.17 7.76 -5.13
CA ARG A 151 5.67 7.52 -6.50
C ARG A 151 7.00 6.81 -6.43
N PHE A 152 6.97 5.49 -6.65
CA PHE A 152 8.16 4.64 -6.61
C PHE A 152 8.29 3.87 -7.93
N ASP A 153 9.33 4.19 -8.69
CA ASP A 153 9.61 3.61 -10.02
C ASP A 153 10.65 2.49 -9.89
N VAL A 154 10.25 1.27 -10.26
CA VAL A 154 11.14 0.12 -10.36
C VAL A 154 11.35 -0.16 -11.83
N LYS A 155 12.56 0.12 -12.32
CA LYS A 155 12.89 -0.08 -13.74
C LYS A 155 12.87 -1.56 -14.10
N SER A 156 12.64 -1.82 -15.39
CA SER A 156 12.67 -3.16 -15.99
C SER A 156 13.95 -3.92 -15.61
N GLY A 157 13.78 -5.13 -15.07
CA GLY A 157 14.87 -6.01 -14.65
C GLY A 157 15.58 -5.64 -13.35
N GLU A 158 15.27 -4.49 -12.74
CA GLU A 158 15.89 -4.02 -11.51
C GLU A 158 15.21 -4.59 -10.24
N ASN A 159 15.96 -4.52 -9.14
CA ASN A 159 15.45 -4.75 -7.79
C ASN A 159 15.54 -3.45 -7.02
N ASP A 160 14.52 -3.14 -6.23
CA ASP A 160 14.53 -1.97 -5.38
C ASP A 160 13.90 -2.29 -4.01
N ARG A 161 14.14 -1.42 -3.03
CA ARG A 161 13.70 -1.58 -1.66
C ARG A 161 13.18 -0.26 -1.10
N PHE A 162 12.04 -0.33 -0.43
CA PHE A 162 11.51 0.77 0.36
C PHE A 162 11.03 0.29 1.72
N SER A 163 10.80 1.25 2.63
CA SER A 163 10.36 1.00 4.00
C SER A 163 9.08 1.77 4.27
N LEU A 164 8.11 1.11 4.91
CA LEU A 164 6.83 1.71 5.30
C LEU A 164 6.65 1.60 6.81
N THR A 165 6.40 2.73 7.48
CA THR A 165 6.10 2.77 8.91
C THR A 165 4.59 2.64 9.10
N ILE A 166 4.16 1.67 9.91
CA ILE A 166 2.74 1.33 10.10
C ILE A 166 2.52 1.13 11.59
N GLY A 167 1.72 2.00 12.21
CA GLY A 167 1.51 1.99 13.64
C GLY A 167 0.17 2.62 14.02
N PRO A 168 -0.14 2.65 15.32
CA PRO A 168 -1.37 3.26 15.79
C PRO A 168 -1.36 4.77 15.52
N ASP A 169 -2.55 5.34 15.37
CA ASP A 169 -2.75 6.78 15.21
C ASP A 169 -2.21 7.53 16.45
N ALA A 170 -1.35 8.53 16.23
CA ALA A 170 -0.69 9.29 17.27
C ALA A 170 -1.65 9.97 18.26
N GLU A 171 -2.86 10.34 17.82
CA GLU A 171 -3.87 10.99 18.66
C GLU A 171 -4.66 10.00 19.51
N GLU A 172 -4.75 8.75 19.06
CA GLU A 172 -5.48 7.68 19.74
C GLU A 172 -4.54 6.73 20.52
N THR A 173 -3.24 6.86 20.31
CA THR A 173 -2.22 6.04 20.97
C THR A 173 -2.11 6.43 22.44
N GLY A 174 -2.26 5.43 23.32
CA GLY A 174 -1.95 5.55 24.74
C GLY A 174 -0.60 4.95 25.08
N MET A 175 -0.27 4.92 26.38
CA MET A 175 0.96 4.30 26.90
C MET A 175 1.05 2.80 26.59
N SER A 176 -0.08 2.13 26.38
CA SER A 176 -0.16 0.69 26.18
C SER A 176 0.51 0.24 24.87
N PRO A 177 1.23 -0.90 24.88
CA PRO A 177 1.70 -1.51 23.65
C PRO A 177 0.53 -1.80 22.70
N TRP A 178 0.72 -1.52 21.42
CA TRP A 178 -0.25 -1.80 20.37
C TRP A 178 0.19 -3.00 19.55
N ILE A 179 -0.76 -3.83 19.11
CA ILE A 179 -0.52 -4.88 18.12
C ILE A 179 -1.41 -4.70 16.88
N GLY A 180 -0.85 -5.04 15.73
CA GLY A 180 -1.55 -5.00 14.44
C GLY A 180 -1.29 -6.25 13.61
N VAL A 181 -2.33 -6.73 12.91
CA VAL A 181 -2.18 -7.71 11.83
C VAL A 181 -2.60 -7.04 10.53
N VAL A 182 -1.66 -6.93 9.59
CA VAL A 182 -1.86 -6.15 8.37
C VAL A 182 -1.43 -6.89 7.11
N THR A 183 -2.10 -6.62 6.00
CA THR A 183 -1.65 -6.96 4.64
C THR A 183 -1.45 -5.66 3.87
N ILE A 184 -0.27 -5.47 3.30
CA ILE A 184 0.08 -4.29 2.50
C ILE A 184 -0.22 -4.61 1.04
N ARG A 185 -0.90 -3.70 0.34
CA ARG A 185 -1.17 -3.78 -1.09
C ARG A 185 -0.49 -2.61 -1.79
N LEU A 186 0.35 -2.92 -2.76
CA LEU A 186 0.99 -1.96 -3.64
C LEU A 186 0.15 -1.87 -4.92
N HIS A 187 -0.22 -0.65 -5.31
CA HIS A 187 -0.97 -0.38 -6.53
C HIS A 187 -0.04 0.20 -7.58
N ASP A 188 0.14 -0.51 -8.69
CA ASP A 188 0.87 -0.03 -9.86
C ASP A 188 -0.01 0.89 -10.71
N ALA A 189 0.59 1.86 -11.39
CA ALA A 189 -0.06 2.77 -12.33
C ALA A 189 -0.75 2.03 -13.48
N ASP A 190 -0.29 0.83 -13.83
CA ASP A 190 -0.89 0.00 -14.88
C ASP A 190 -2.12 -0.80 -14.41
N GLY A 191 -2.49 -0.67 -13.13
CA GLY A 191 -3.64 -1.32 -12.51
C GLY A 191 -3.35 -2.72 -11.94
N SER A 192 -2.09 -3.18 -11.98
CA SER A 192 -1.69 -4.39 -11.27
C SER A 192 -1.52 -4.12 -9.77
N ASP A 193 -1.98 -5.07 -8.95
CA ASP A 193 -1.89 -5.01 -7.49
C ASP A 193 -0.97 -6.12 -6.97
N LEU A 194 -0.16 -5.80 -5.96
CA LEU A 194 0.71 -6.75 -5.28
C LEU A 194 0.44 -6.77 -3.78
N ASP A 195 -0.03 -7.91 -3.28
CA ASP A 195 -0.32 -8.13 -1.86
C ASP A 195 0.90 -8.71 -1.11
N ILE A 196 1.16 -8.17 0.08
CA ILE A 196 2.26 -8.52 0.98
C ILE A 196 1.71 -8.77 2.37
N GLY A 197 1.83 -10.01 2.86
CA GLY A 197 1.41 -10.37 4.21
C GLY A 197 0.66 -11.70 4.27
N PRO A 198 0.04 -12.02 5.42
CA PRO A 198 -0.19 -11.13 6.57
C PRO A 198 1.09 -10.88 7.40
N LEU A 199 1.18 -9.70 8.00
CA LEU A 199 2.28 -9.25 8.85
C LEU A 199 1.77 -8.98 10.27
N ALA A 200 2.49 -9.45 11.29
CA ALA A 200 2.21 -9.12 12.69
C ALA A 200 3.19 -8.06 13.19
N LEU A 201 2.65 -6.92 13.59
CA LEU A 201 3.38 -5.74 14.05
C LEU A 201 3.06 -5.47 15.52
N VAL A 202 4.02 -4.87 16.20
CA VAL A 202 3.85 -4.37 17.57
C VAL A 202 4.43 -2.96 17.62
N SER A 203 3.81 -2.09 18.41
CA SER A 203 4.41 -0.85 18.91
C SER A 203 4.51 -0.98 20.42
N SER A 204 5.61 -0.53 21.01
CA SER A 204 5.82 -0.61 22.46
C SER A 204 4.91 0.32 23.24
N GLY A 205 4.37 1.37 22.62
CA GLY A 205 3.88 2.52 23.38
C GLY A 205 4.99 3.05 24.30
N ASP A 206 4.57 3.60 25.43
CA ASP A 206 5.44 4.23 26.44
C ASP A 206 5.33 3.58 27.82
N ASP A 207 4.84 2.34 27.88
CA ASP A 207 4.75 1.62 29.15
C ASP A 207 6.16 1.27 29.67
N GLU A 208 6.64 2.01 30.67
CA GLU A 208 7.92 1.78 31.35
C GLU A 208 8.02 0.40 32.05
N HIS A 209 6.88 -0.27 32.24
CA HIS A 209 6.80 -1.63 32.78
C HIS A 209 6.65 -2.68 31.68
N PHE A 210 6.38 -2.28 30.43
CA PHE A 210 6.13 -3.20 29.33
C PHE A 210 6.77 -2.71 28.02
N TYR A 211 8.08 -2.86 27.92
CA TYR A 211 8.87 -2.29 26.81
C TYR A 211 9.89 -3.27 26.23
N PRO A 212 10.31 -3.09 24.97
CA PRO A 212 11.37 -3.89 24.35
C PRO A 212 12.75 -3.53 24.94
N SER A 213 13.57 -4.55 25.16
CA SER A 213 14.98 -4.38 25.58
C SER A 213 15.85 -5.34 24.76
N GLY A 214 16.53 -4.79 23.75
CA GLY A 214 17.27 -5.58 22.77
C GLY A 214 16.35 -6.55 22.03
N PHE A 215 16.68 -7.84 22.05
CA PHE A 215 15.88 -8.91 21.42
C PHE A 215 14.83 -9.55 22.35
N SER A 216 14.47 -8.86 23.43
CA SER A 216 13.56 -9.33 24.48
C SER A 216 12.54 -8.25 24.85
N TRP A 217 11.55 -8.61 25.68
CA TRP A 217 10.65 -7.65 26.30
C TRP A 217 10.83 -7.70 27.81
N LYS A 218 10.98 -6.53 28.41
CA LYS A 218 10.94 -6.37 29.86
C LYS A 218 9.50 -6.13 30.26
N ILE A 219 9.01 -7.04 31.10
CA ILE A 219 7.65 -7.02 31.62
C ILE A 219 7.79 -7.02 33.14
N SER A 220 7.62 -5.84 33.74
CA SER A 220 7.65 -5.69 35.20
C SER A 220 6.29 -6.15 35.74
N PRO A 221 6.26 -7.16 36.63
CA PRO A 221 5.02 -7.72 37.13
C PRO A 221 4.42 -6.79 38.18
N ALA A 222 3.75 -5.73 37.73
CA ALA A 222 2.62 -5.23 38.48
C ALA A 222 1.42 -6.12 38.10
N SER A 223 0.67 -6.59 39.10
CA SER A 223 -0.53 -7.45 39.03
C SER A 223 -0.68 -8.43 37.83
N SER A 224 -0.50 -9.73 38.11
CA SER A 224 -0.50 -10.84 37.14
C SER A 224 -1.82 -11.15 36.42
N SER A 225 -2.89 -10.39 36.61
CA SER A 225 -4.24 -10.80 36.16
C SER A 225 -4.49 -10.55 34.66
N CYS A 226 -3.88 -9.53 34.05
CA CYS A 226 -4.04 -9.26 32.62
C CYS A 226 -3.00 -9.94 31.72
N MET A 227 -1.88 -10.39 32.29
CA MET A 227 -0.81 -11.05 31.51
C MET A 227 -1.29 -12.30 30.75
N PRO A 228 -2.16 -13.17 31.33
CA PRO A 228 -2.72 -14.29 30.57
C PRO A 228 -3.57 -13.87 29.36
N LYS A 229 -4.28 -12.72 29.46
CA LYS A 229 -5.04 -12.18 28.34
C LYS A 229 -4.10 -11.70 27.23
N ASN A 230 -3.06 -10.92 27.56
CA ASN A 230 -2.06 -10.47 26.59
C ASN A 230 -1.35 -11.67 25.93
N ALA A 231 -0.96 -12.69 26.72
CA ALA A 231 -0.32 -13.90 26.22
C ALA A 231 -1.21 -14.65 25.23
N ARG A 232 -2.50 -14.79 25.54
CA ARG A 232 -3.49 -15.40 24.63
C ARG A 232 -3.64 -14.60 23.34
N THR A 233 -3.81 -13.29 23.44
CA THR A 233 -3.95 -12.40 22.28
C THR A 233 -2.76 -12.52 21.32
N VAL A 234 -1.52 -12.50 21.85
CA VAL A 234 -0.31 -12.62 21.02
C VAL A 234 -0.14 -14.04 20.46
N GLU A 235 -0.52 -15.08 21.22
CA GLU A 235 -0.53 -16.47 20.73
C GLU A 235 -1.51 -16.66 19.57
N GLU A 236 -2.73 -16.14 19.67
CA GLU A 236 -3.74 -16.20 18.60
C GLU A 236 -3.23 -15.57 17.29
N VAL A 237 -2.51 -14.46 17.36
CA VAL A 237 -1.91 -13.83 16.18
C VAL A 237 -0.84 -14.74 15.55
N MET A 238 -0.01 -15.38 16.37
CA MET A 238 1.03 -16.29 15.87
C MET A 238 0.47 -17.58 15.25
N GLN A 239 -0.82 -17.88 15.48
CA GLN A 239 -1.51 -19.02 14.87
C GLN A 239 -2.11 -18.69 13.49
N ILE A 240 -2.03 -17.44 13.02
CA ILE A 240 -2.50 -17.05 11.69
C ILE A 240 -1.61 -17.72 10.61
N PRO A 241 -2.19 -18.49 9.66
CA PRO A 241 -1.41 -19.15 8.61
C PRO A 241 -0.61 -18.16 7.77
N GLY A 242 0.68 -18.46 7.55
CA GLY A 242 1.57 -17.63 6.71
C GLY A 242 1.96 -16.28 7.33
N ILE A 243 1.65 -16.03 8.61
CA ILE A 243 1.99 -14.78 9.28
C ILE A 243 3.50 -14.55 9.31
N THR A 244 3.93 -13.36 8.89
CA THR A 244 5.30 -12.89 9.10
C THR A 244 5.31 -11.94 10.29
N ALA A 245 5.81 -12.40 11.43
CA ALA A 245 5.93 -11.58 12.63
C ALA A 245 7.17 -10.67 12.56
N SER A 246 7.03 -9.42 13.03
CA SER A 246 8.19 -8.58 13.28
C SER A 246 9.11 -9.21 14.31
N LYS A 247 10.40 -8.85 14.29
CA LYS A 247 11.37 -9.35 15.28
C LYS A 247 10.91 -9.10 16.71
N GLU A 248 10.31 -7.94 16.93
CA GLU A 248 9.81 -7.47 18.22
C GLU A 248 8.51 -8.18 18.60
N PHE A 249 7.61 -8.44 17.64
CA PHE A 249 6.40 -9.23 17.89
C PHE A 249 6.76 -10.68 18.28
N ALA A 250 7.70 -11.29 17.55
CA ALA A 250 8.19 -12.63 17.89
C ALA A 250 8.90 -12.65 19.25
N ALA A 251 9.63 -11.58 19.61
CA ALA A 251 10.23 -11.43 20.94
C ALA A 251 9.17 -11.30 22.03
N LEU A 252 8.09 -10.56 21.77
CA LEU A 252 6.96 -10.41 22.68
C LEU A 252 6.29 -11.75 22.95
N HIS A 253 6.00 -12.51 21.88
CA HIS A 253 5.43 -13.84 21.97
C HIS A 253 6.25 -14.77 22.87
N ARG A 254 7.57 -14.73 22.76
CA ARG A 254 8.48 -15.49 23.63
C ARG A 254 8.45 -15.00 25.08
N ALA A 255 8.48 -13.68 25.30
CA ALA A 255 8.45 -13.09 26.63
C ALA A 255 7.14 -13.38 27.38
N LEU A 256 6.03 -13.55 26.66
CA LEU A 256 4.72 -13.85 27.23
C LEU A 256 4.48 -15.34 27.54
N ARG A 257 5.41 -16.25 27.21
CA ARG A 257 5.26 -17.70 27.46
C ARG A 257 4.97 -18.08 28.92
N PRO A 258 5.57 -17.44 29.94
CA PRO A 258 5.33 -17.80 31.34
C PRO A 258 3.89 -17.53 31.83
N TYR A 259 3.07 -16.82 31.05
CA TYR A 259 1.73 -16.38 31.44
C TYR A 259 0.60 -17.12 30.73
N ARG A 260 0.90 -18.19 29.97
CA ARG A 260 -0.08 -18.96 29.21
C ARG A 260 -0.75 -20.04 30.06
#